data_AF-A0A978W741-F1
#
_entry.id   AF-A0A978W741-F1
#
_cell.length_a   1.000
_cell.length_b   1.000
_cell.length_c   1.000
_cell.angle_alpha   90.00
_cell.angle_beta   90.00
_cell.angle_gamma   90.00
#
_symmetry.space_group_name_H-M   'P 1'
#
loop_
_entity.id
_entity.type
_entity.pdbx_description
1 polymer ?
#
loop_
_entity_poly.entity_id
_entity_poly.type
_entity_poly.pdbx_seq_one_letter_code
_entity_poly.pdbx_strand_id
1 'polypeptide(L)'
;PRHNILVRKKKKLADLIFSIDELWPNDFKKYGDKSVILENHLKYSKYLFNLFFVYTTAHTVSYQACSYIANVYTHLTTGAPCNLPYPAYYPRNIDNLLEYTVFFIPTAYAAMFVELSVYLPFLLLTGTVLSNLSLLFIIVQLELEDAIKDKPTDSPASELDLEYEYKKLHDIIIFHKRILELAVIVNDLFTFTAFIDVSSFAIILALYG
;
A
#
# COMPACT_ATOMS: atom_id res chain seq x y z
N PRO A 1 -10.93 7.35 -11.79
CA PRO A 1 -11.16 8.12 -10.53
C PRO A 1 -9.93 8.19 -9.60
N ARG A 2 -9.35 7.04 -9.20
CA ARG A 2 -8.19 6.94 -8.27
C ARG A 2 -6.94 7.71 -8.76
N HIS A 3 -6.53 7.47 -10.00
CA HIS A 3 -5.39 8.15 -10.62
C HIS A 3 -5.56 9.69 -10.66
N ASN A 4 -6.78 10.18 -10.96
CA ASN A 4 -7.06 11.62 -11.01
C ASN A 4 -6.97 12.29 -9.62
N ILE A 5 -7.21 11.55 -8.55
CA ILE A 5 -7.11 12.06 -7.17
C ILE A 5 -5.64 12.22 -6.79
N LEU A 6 -4.79 11.24 -7.11
CA LEU A 6 -3.35 11.30 -6.86
C LEU A 6 -2.66 12.38 -7.69
N VAL A 7 -3.00 12.53 -8.96
CA VAL A 7 -2.43 13.58 -9.82
C VAL A 7 -2.76 14.96 -9.26
N ARG A 8 -3.98 15.15 -8.74
CA ARG A 8 -4.38 16.40 -8.09
C ARG A 8 -3.69 16.64 -6.74
N LYS A 9 -3.26 15.57 -6.06
CA LYS A 9 -2.56 15.64 -4.77
C LYS A 9 -1.06 15.32 -4.88
N LYS A 10 -0.47 15.36 -6.07
CA LYS A 10 0.94 14.99 -6.33
C LYS A 10 1.91 15.72 -5.41
N LYS A 11 1.70 17.03 -5.20
CA LYS A 11 2.53 17.84 -4.30
C LYS A 11 2.46 17.32 -2.86
N LYS A 12 1.25 17.12 -2.32
CA LYS A 12 1.05 16.57 -0.97
C LYS A 12 1.67 15.18 -0.79
N LEU A 13 1.60 14.34 -1.82
CA LEU A 13 2.24 13.02 -1.79
C LEU A 13 3.77 13.12 -1.77
N ALA A 14 4.35 14.00 -2.59
CA ALA A 14 5.78 14.25 -2.57
C ALA A 14 6.23 14.80 -1.21
N ASP A 15 5.53 15.81 -0.70
CA ASP A 15 5.78 16.42 0.62
C ASP A 15 5.71 15.36 1.74
N LEU A 16 4.75 14.43 1.67
CA LEU A 16 4.65 13.31 2.60
C LEU A 16 5.87 12.38 2.54
N ILE A 17 6.30 12.00 1.34
CA ILE A 17 7.47 11.12 1.18
C ILE A 17 8.73 11.80 1.73
N PHE A 18 8.93 13.09 1.42
CA PHE A 18 10.06 13.86 1.96
C PHE A 18 9.99 13.98 3.48
N SER A 19 8.81 14.18 4.05
CA SER A 19 8.67 14.29 5.50
C SER A 19 8.92 12.96 6.22
N ILE A 20 8.56 11.83 5.60
CA ILE A 20 8.90 10.50 6.12
C ILE A 20 10.41 10.29 6.06
N ASP A 21 11.06 10.65 4.95
CA ASP A 21 12.50 10.56 4.77
C ASP A 21 13.27 11.40 5.82
N GLU A 22 12.81 12.63 6.07
CA GLU A 22 13.40 13.53 7.07
C GLU A 22 13.31 12.96 8.50
N LEU A 23 12.20 12.30 8.83
CA LEU A 23 11.99 11.67 10.14
C LEU A 23 12.62 10.28 10.25
N TRP A 24 13.11 9.73 9.14
CA TRP A 24 13.64 8.37 9.12
C TRP A 24 14.93 8.29 9.94
N PRO A 25 15.10 7.25 10.78
CA PRO A 25 16.33 7.11 11.56
C PRO A 25 17.52 6.82 10.63
N ASN A 26 18.55 7.67 10.68
CA ASN A 26 19.79 7.51 9.91
C ASN A 26 20.64 6.31 10.36
N ASP A 27 20.51 5.88 11.62
CA ASP A 27 21.20 4.71 12.14
C ASP A 27 20.29 3.94 13.10
N PHE A 28 19.92 2.72 12.70
CA PHE A 28 19.13 1.82 13.56
C PHE A 28 19.96 1.23 14.70
N LYS A 29 21.29 1.20 14.60
CA LYS A 29 22.18 0.63 15.64
C LYS A 29 22.10 1.40 16.95
N LYS A 30 21.67 2.67 16.92
CA LYS A 30 21.42 3.48 18.13
C LYS A 30 20.35 2.87 19.05
N TYR A 31 19.51 1.98 18.53
CA TYR A 31 18.47 1.27 19.29
C TYR A 31 18.95 -0.07 19.89
N GLY A 32 20.24 -0.42 19.77
CA GLY A 32 20.80 -1.64 20.36
C GLY A 32 20.07 -2.91 19.93
N ASP A 33 19.67 -3.76 20.87
CA ASP A 33 18.95 -5.02 20.60
C ASP A 33 17.60 -4.80 19.90
N LYS A 34 16.97 -3.63 20.08
CA LYS A 34 15.71 -3.27 19.43
C LYS A 34 15.88 -3.00 17.93
N SER A 35 17.10 -2.75 17.47
CA SER A 35 17.40 -2.58 16.03
C SER A 35 17.01 -3.82 15.21
N VAL A 36 17.16 -5.01 15.79
CA VAL A 36 16.79 -6.29 15.17
C VAL A 36 15.28 -6.35 14.88
N ILE A 37 14.46 -5.82 15.80
CA ILE A 37 12.99 -5.78 15.63
C ILE A 37 12.62 -4.87 14.46
N LEU A 38 13.25 -3.69 14.37
CA LEU A 38 13.01 -2.71 13.32
C LEU A 38 13.46 -3.24 11.95
N GLU A 39 14.65 -3.86 11.87
CA GLU A 39 15.13 -4.50 10.65
C GLU A 39 14.24 -5.65 10.20
N ASN A 40 13.78 -6.49 11.14
CA ASN A 40 12.87 -7.58 10.83
C ASN A 40 11.55 -7.04 10.28
N HIS A 41 11.01 -5.97 10.86
CA HIS A 41 9.79 -5.33 10.35
C HIS A 41 9.94 -4.88 8.89
N LEU A 42 11.07 -4.26 8.54
CA LEU A 42 11.36 -3.86 7.15
C LEU A 42 11.52 -5.07 6.22
N LYS A 43 12.21 -6.12 6.67
CA LYS A 43 12.37 -7.37 5.91
C LYS A 43 11.02 -8.03 5.63
N TYR A 44 10.17 -8.16 6.66
CA TYR A 44 8.82 -8.73 6.52
C TYR A 44 7.94 -7.88 5.61
N SER A 45 7.94 -6.55 5.78
CA SER A 45 7.15 -5.65 4.93
C SER A 45 7.58 -5.74 3.48
N LYS A 46 8.90 -5.73 3.20
CA LYS A 46 9.44 -5.94 1.84
C LYS A 46 9.03 -7.28 1.26
N TYR A 47 9.15 -8.36 2.05
CA TYR A 47 8.76 -9.69 1.62
C TYR A 47 7.26 -9.77 1.29
N LEU A 48 6.41 -9.22 2.15
CA LEU A 48 4.96 -9.18 1.94
C LEU A 48 4.58 -8.39 0.69
N PHE A 49 5.16 -7.20 0.48
CA PHE A 49 4.88 -6.40 -0.71
C PHE A 49 5.37 -7.08 -2.00
N ASN A 50 6.54 -7.73 -1.97
CA ASN A 50 7.01 -8.51 -3.11
C ASN A 50 6.10 -9.70 -3.40
N LEU A 51 5.68 -10.43 -2.37
CA LEU A 51 4.76 -11.56 -2.51
C LEU A 51 3.42 -11.09 -3.10
N PHE A 52 2.87 -9.99 -2.59
CA PHE A 52 1.65 -9.38 -3.09
C PHE A 52 1.77 -8.94 -4.56
N PHE A 53 2.91 -8.34 -4.94
CA PHE A 53 3.19 -7.97 -6.31
C PHE A 53 3.23 -9.18 -7.25
N VAL A 54 3.99 -10.22 -6.88
CA VAL A 54 4.10 -11.46 -7.67
C VAL A 54 2.75 -12.16 -7.79
N TYR A 55 2.03 -12.29 -6.67
CA TYR A 55 0.71 -12.89 -6.64
C TYR A 55 -0.28 -12.14 -7.55
N THR A 56 -0.38 -10.81 -7.41
CA THR A 56 -1.30 -10.00 -8.22
C THR A 56 -0.97 -10.07 -9.70
N THR A 57 0.33 -10.06 -10.04
CA THR A 57 0.78 -10.19 -11.43
C THR A 57 0.42 -11.56 -12.01
N ALA A 58 0.75 -12.64 -11.29
CA ALA A 58 0.45 -14.00 -11.72
C ALA A 58 -1.06 -14.23 -11.83
N HIS A 59 -1.84 -13.75 -10.88
CA HIS A 59 -3.29 -13.81 -10.89
C HIS A 59 -3.88 -13.08 -12.10
N THR A 60 -3.44 -11.85 -12.37
CA THR A 60 -3.92 -11.06 -13.51
C THR A 60 -3.62 -11.75 -14.84
N VAL A 61 -2.39 -12.25 -15.02
CA VAL A 61 -1.99 -12.97 -16.23
C VAL A 61 -2.81 -14.25 -16.39
N SER A 62 -2.97 -15.03 -15.32
CA SER A 62 -3.72 -16.28 -15.33
C SER A 62 -5.19 -16.05 -15.63
N TYR A 63 -5.80 -15.01 -15.06
CA TYR A 63 -7.20 -14.66 -15.31
C TYR A 63 -7.43 -14.34 -16.80
N GLN A 64 -6.56 -13.54 -17.42
CA GLN A 64 -6.67 -13.24 -18.85
C GLN A 64 -6.45 -14.50 -19.72
N ALA A 65 -5.43 -15.31 -19.41
CA ALA A 65 -5.15 -16.54 -20.14
C ALA A 65 -6.30 -17.55 -20.05
N CYS A 66 -6.81 -17.81 -18.84
CA CYS A 66 -7.94 -18.70 -18.61
C CYS A 66 -9.20 -18.21 -19.32
N SER A 67 -9.49 -16.90 -19.25
CA SER A 67 -10.64 -16.31 -19.93
C SER A 67 -10.56 -16.46 -21.45
N TYR A 68 -9.36 -16.32 -22.02
CA TYR A 68 -9.13 -16.55 -23.45
C TYR A 68 -9.36 -18.03 -23.82
N ILE A 69 -8.69 -18.95 -23.12
CA ILE A 69 -8.77 -20.38 -23.39
C ILE A 69 -10.20 -20.90 -23.24
N ALA A 70 -10.89 -20.50 -22.17
CA ALA A 70 -12.27 -20.91 -21.92
C ALA A 70 -13.20 -20.49 -23.07
N ASN A 71 -13.13 -19.23 -23.51
CA ASN A 71 -13.98 -18.75 -24.62
C ASN A 71 -13.66 -19.44 -25.95
N VAL A 72 -12.37 -19.64 -26.27
CA VAL A 72 -11.97 -20.37 -27.49
C VAL A 72 -12.49 -21.81 -27.44
N TYR A 73 -12.34 -22.50 -26.31
CA TYR A 73 -12.83 -23.86 -26.13
C TYR A 73 -14.36 -23.94 -26.25
N THR A 74 -15.09 -23.04 -25.61
CA THR A 74 -16.55 -22.98 -25.70
C THR A 74 -17.01 -22.74 -27.13
N HIS A 75 -16.39 -21.80 -27.85
CA HIS A 75 -16.74 -21.54 -29.25
C HIS A 75 -16.49 -22.77 -30.14
N LEU A 76 -15.34 -23.44 -29.99
CA LEU A 76 -15.01 -24.63 -30.79
C LEU A 76 -15.91 -25.83 -30.49
N THR A 77 -16.42 -25.97 -29.27
CA THR A 77 -17.23 -27.13 -28.86
C THR A 77 -18.73 -26.93 -29.04
N THR A 78 -19.23 -25.72 -28.84
CA THR A 78 -20.67 -25.43 -28.84
C THR A 78 -21.12 -24.57 -30.03
N GLY A 79 -20.19 -23.97 -30.76
CA GLY A 79 -20.51 -22.96 -31.78
C GLY A 79 -21.08 -21.66 -31.21
N ALA A 80 -21.08 -21.50 -29.88
CA ALA A 80 -21.56 -20.29 -29.24
C ALA A 80 -20.70 -19.07 -29.63
N PRO A 81 -21.28 -17.86 -29.72
CA PRO A 81 -20.51 -16.65 -29.99
C PRO A 81 -19.44 -16.42 -28.93
N CYS A 82 -18.29 -15.89 -29.35
CA CYS A 82 -17.20 -15.56 -28.44
C CYS A 82 -17.57 -14.32 -27.61
N ASN A 83 -17.49 -14.42 -26.28
CA ASN A 83 -17.76 -13.28 -25.40
C ASN A 83 -16.44 -12.66 -24.94
N LEU A 84 -16.28 -11.36 -25.17
CA LEU A 84 -15.16 -10.62 -24.58
C LEU A 84 -15.33 -10.56 -23.06
N PRO A 85 -14.22 -10.57 -22.29
CA PRO A 85 -14.26 -10.45 -20.83
C PRO A 85 -14.88 -9.14 -20.35
N TYR A 86 -14.92 -8.12 -21.23
CA TYR A 86 -15.56 -6.83 -20.97
C TYR A 86 -16.57 -6.49 -22.07
N PRO A 87 -17.78 -7.10 -22.04
CA PRO A 87 -18.76 -6.98 -23.12
C PRO A 87 -19.31 -5.55 -23.29
N ALA A 88 -19.17 -4.69 -22.27
CA ALA A 88 -19.59 -3.29 -22.32
C ALA A 88 -18.85 -2.45 -23.37
N TYR A 89 -17.65 -2.86 -23.81
CA TYR A 89 -16.82 -2.08 -24.75
C TYR A 89 -17.00 -2.47 -26.22
N TYR A 90 -17.71 -3.57 -26.51
CA TYR A 90 -18.00 -4.00 -27.88
C TYR A 90 -19.42 -4.56 -27.96
N PRO A 91 -20.41 -3.78 -28.43
CA PRO A 91 -21.83 -4.18 -28.41
C PRO A 91 -22.20 -5.16 -29.52
N ARG A 92 -21.24 -5.77 -30.22
CA ARG A 92 -21.48 -6.71 -31.32
C ARG A 92 -21.06 -8.12 -30.92
N ASN A 93 -21.84 -9.09 -31.36
CA ASN A 93 -21.48 -10.49 -31.23
C ASN A 93 -20.27 -10.78 -32.12
N ILE A 94 -19.34 -11.57 -31.58
CA ILE A 94 -18.14 -11.99 -32.30
C ILE A 94 -18.29 -13.47 -32.64
N ASP A 95 -18.54 -13.73 -33.92
CA ASP A 95 -18.82 -15.08 -34.42
C ASP A 95 -17.56 -15.76 -34.98
N ASN A 96 -16.44 -15.04 -35.04
CA ASN A 96 -15.18 -15.51 -35.59
C ASN A 96 -14.04 -15.43 -34.55
N LEU A 97 -13.29 -16.52 -34.38
CA LEU A 97 -12.11 -16.57 -33.52
C LEU A 97 -11.05 -15.53 -33.87
N LEU A 98 -10.81 -15.26 -35.16
CA LEU A 98 -9.82 -14.25 -35.56
C LEU A 98 -10.22 -12.86 -35.08
N GLU A 99 -11.49 -12.51 -35.27
CA GLU A 99 -12.05 -11.25 -34.79
C GLU A 99 -11.97 -11.18 -33.26
N TYR A 100 -12.31 -12.27 -32.57
CA TYR A 100 -12.18 -12.36 -31.12
C TYR A 100 -10.75 -12.12 -30.65
N THR A 101 -9.75 -12.79 -31.24
CA THR A 101 -8.34 -12.60 -30.88
C THR A 101 -7.88 -11.16 -31.10
N VAL A 102 -8.25 -10.55 -32.22
CA VAL A 102 -7.88 -9.17 -32.57
C VAL A 102 -8.45 -8.16 -31.57
N PHE A 103 -9.66 -8.36 -31.05
CA PHE A 103 -10.26 -7.49 -30.03
C PHE A 103 -9.87 -7.87 -28.59
N PHE A 104 -9.60 -9.15 -28.32
CA PHE A 104 -9.20 -9.62 -27.00
C PHE A 104 -7.81 -9.08 -26.62
N ILE A 105 -6.83 -9.13 -27.51
CA ILE A 105 -5.46 -8.69 -27.20
C ILE A 105 -5.41 -7.24 -26.67
N PRO A 106 -5.96 -6.22 -27.36
CA PRO A 106 -5.91 -4.84 -26.88
C PRO A 106 -6.75 -4.62 -25.61
N THR A 107 -7.88 -5.32 -25.45
CA THR A 107 -8.70 -5.20 -24.24
C THR A 107 -8.02 -5.83 -23.02
N ALA A 108 -7.43 -7.02 -23.18
CA ALA A 108 -6.63 -7.68 -22.15
C ALA A 108 -5.38 -6.85 -21.80
N TYR A 109 -4.68 -6.30 -22.80
CA TYR A 109 -3.54 -5.42 -22.58
C TYR A 109 -3.94 -4.15 -21.81
N ALA A 110 -5.03 -3.50 -22.19
CA ALA A 110 -5.53 -2.33 -21.49
C ALA A 110 -5.93 -2.65 -20.04
N ALA A 111 -6.60 -3.78 -19.80
CA ALA A 111 -6.97 -4.23 -18.46
C ALA A 111 -5.72 -4.52 -17.60
N MET A 112 -4.75 -5.25 -18.14
CA MET A 112 -3.46 -5.51 -17.48
C MET A 112 -2.70 -4.23 -17.18
N PHE A 113 -2.69 -3.26 -18.11
CA PHE A 113 -2.03 -1.98 -17.90
C PHE A 113 -2.68 -1.20 -16.74
N VAL A 114 -4.01 -1.12 -16.71
CA VAL A 114 -4.72 -0.45 -15.61
C VAL A 114 -4.44 -1.14 -14.27
N GLU A 115 -4.51 -2.46 -14.22
CA GLU A 115 -4.29 -3.22 -12.98
C GLU A 115 -2.84 -3.09 -12.49
N LEU A 116 -1.87 -3.38 -13.35
CA LEU A 116 -0.46 -3.51 -12.97
C LEU A 116 0.30 -2.18 -12.94
N SER A 117 -0.11 -1.19 -13.73
CA SER A 117 0.61 0.09 -13.83
C SER A 117 -0.08 1.24 -13.11
N VAL A 118 -1.37 1.12 -12.78
CA VAL A 118 -2.11 2.18 -12.08
C VAL A 118 -2.56 1.71 -10.70
N TYR A 119 -3.24 0.57 -10.61
CA TYR A 119 -3.85 0.14 -9.35
C TYR A 119 -2.84 -0.48 -8.38
N LEU A 120 -2.08 -1.47 -8.83
CA LEU A 120 -1.10 -2.17 -8.00
C LEU A 120 -0.02 -1.24 -7.43
N PRO A 121 0.61 -0.33 -8.21
CA PRO A 121 1.61 0.59 -7.67
C PRO A 121 1.03 1.55 -6.64
N PHE A 122 -0.24 1.96 -6.81
CA PHE A 122 -0.93 2.77 -5.82
C PHE A 122 -1.12 2.03 -4.50
N LEU A 123 -1.61 0.79 -4.53
CA LEU A 123 -1.76 -0.04 -3.33
C LEU A 123 -0.43 -0.26 -2.62
N LEU A 124 0.63 -0.58 -3.38
CA LEU A 124 1.97 -0.77 -2.84
C LEU A 124 2.52 0.51 -2.21
N LEU A 125 2.29 1.67 -2.83
CA LEU A 125 2.69 2.96 -2.28
C LEU A 125 1.96 3.26 -0.97
N THR A 126 0.63 3.09 -0.94
CA THR A 126 -0.17 3.27 0.28
C THR A 126 0.30 2.33 1.39
N GLY A 127 0.50 1.05 1.07
CA GLY A 127 1.02 0.06 2.01
C GLY A 127 2.40 0.43 2.55
N THR A 128 3.31 0.88 1.68
CA THR A 128 4.66 1.30 2.06
C THR A 128 4.64 2.50 3.01
N VAL A 129 3.85 3.53 2.68
CA VAL A 129 3.69 4.72 3.52
C VAL A 129 3.13 4.36 4.89
N LEU A 130 2.09 3.51 4.94
CA LEU A 130 1.50 3.06 6.20
C LEU A 130 2.48 2.22 7.03
N SER A 131 3.23 1.32 6.40
CA SER A 131 4.27 0.51 7.06
C SER A 131 5.37 1.41 7.64
N ASN A 132 5.85 2.38 6.88
CA ASN A 132 6.86 3.34 7.35
C ASN A 132 6.32 4.18 8.52
N LEU A 133 5.10 4.68 8.42
CA LEU A 133 4.47 5.45 9.50
C LEU A 133 4.29 4.60 10.76
N SER A 134 3.87 3.33 10.62
CA SER A 134 3.80 2.37 11.72
C SER A 134 5.16 2.16 12.37
N LEU A 135 6.23 2.08 11.59
CA LEU A 135 7.59 1.92 12.13
C LEU A 135 8.03 3.16 12.93
N LEU A 136 7.70 4.36 12.44
CA LEU A 136 7.99 5.61 13.17
C LEU A 136 7.26 5.65 14.53
N PHE A 137 6.01 5.17 14.61
CA PHE A 137 5.32 5.02 15.90
C PHE A 137 5.97 3.98 16.82
N ILE A 138 6.44 2.86 16.28
CA ILE A 138 7.20 1.87 17.07
C ILE A 138 8.47 2.51 17.63
N ILE A 139 9.18 3.31 16.84
CA ILE A 139 10.38 4.03 17.30
C ILE A 139 10.05 4.95 18.49
N VAL A 140 8.98 5.75 18.38
CA VAL A 140 8.51 6.60 19.50
C VAL A 140 8.24 5.77 20.74
N GLN A 141 7.55 4.63 20.58
CA GLN A 141 7.24 3.75 21.70
C GLN A 141 8.52 3.23 22.38
N LEU A 142 9.51 2.80 21.59
CA LEU A 142 10.79 2.32 22.10
C LEU A 142 11.57 3.42 22.83
N GLU A 143 11.58 4.64 22.31
CA GLU A 143 12.24 5.80 22.94
C GLU A 143 11.54 6.20 24.24
N LEU A 144 10.21 6.12 24.29
CA LEU A 144 9.42 6.36 25.50
C LEU A 144 9.69 5.30 26.59
N GLU A 145 9.76 4.02 26.20
CA GLU A 145 10.08 2.92 27.11
C GLU A 145 11.47 3.09 27.74
N ASP A 146 12.46 3.53 26.95
CA ASP A 146 13.82 3.79 27.46
C ASP A 146 13.83 5.02 28.37
N ALA A 147 13.10 6.09 28.03
CA ALA A 147 12.98 7.26 28.89
C ALA A 147 12.30 6.96 30.25
N ILE A 148 11.44 5.95 30.33
CA ILE A 148 10.79 5.55 31.59
C ILE A 148 11.68 4.61 32.41
N LYS A 149 12.42 3.69 31.78
CA LYS A 149 13.31 2.73 32.46
C LYS A 149 14.54 3.38 33.08
N ASP A 150 14.99 4.51 32.53
CA ASP A 150 16.15 5.25 33.03
C ASP A 150 15.90 5.98 34.37
N LYS A 151 14.68 5.94 34.94
CA LYS A 151 14.38 6.57 36.23
C LYS A 151 15.06 5.82 37.40
N PRO A 152 16.01 6.44 38.12
CA PRO A 152 16.54 5.84 39.34
C PRO A 152 15.45 5.79 40.40
N THR A 153 15.09 4.59 40.84
CA THR A 153 14.03 4.36 41.84
C THR A 153 14.38 4.87 43.24
N ASP A 154 15.67 5.11 43.54
CA ASP A 154 16.14 5.24 44.93
C ASP A 154 17.04 6.47 45.22
N SER A 155 17.27 7.38 44.25
CA SER A 155 18.09 8.58 44.47
C SER A 155 17.34 9.86 44.10
N PRO A 156 17.37 10.92 44.93
CA PRO A 156 16.84 12.22 44.51
C PRO A 156 17.61 12.70 43.29
N ALA A 157 16.93 12.80 42.15
CA ALA A 157 17.50 13.30 40.91
C ALA A 157 18.05 14.71 41.13
N SER A 158 19.26 14.98 40.62
CA SER A 158 19.78 16.35 40.65
C SER A 158 18.95 17.24 39.73
N GLU A 159 18.95 18.55 39.96
CA GLU A 159 18.20 19.52 39.13
C GLU A 159 18.64 19.45 37.65
N LEU A 160 19.91 19.12 37.40
CA LEU A 160 20.48 18.89 36.07
C LEU A 160 19.96 17.60 35.41
N ASP A 161 19.76 16.53 36.18
CA ASP A 161 19.20 15.27 35.67
C ASP A 161 17.73 15.46 35.28
N LEU A 162 16.98 16.21 36.09
CA LEU A 162 15.58 16.58 35.81
C LEU A 162 15.46 17.43 34.53
N GLU A 163 16.35 18.40 34.32
CA GLU A 163 16.35 19.22 33.11
C GLU A 163 16.68 18.38 31.86
N TYR A 164 17.63 17.45 31.96
CA TYR A 164 17.98 16.52 30.89
C TYR A 164 16.82 15.56 30.56
N GLU A 165 16.19 14.96 31.56
CA GLU A 165 15.02 14.10 31.38
C GLU A 165 13.84 14.85 30.75
N TYR A 166 13.57 16.08 31.22
CA TYR A 166 12.52 16.92 30.66
C TYR A 166 12.79 17.24 29.19
N LYS A 167 14.03 17.57 28.84
CA LYS A 167 14.43 17.84 27.46
C LYS A 167 14.28 16.60 26.56
N LYS A 168 14.74 15.43 27.02
CA LYS A 168 14.58 14.16 26.31
C LYS A 168 13.10 13.85 26.05
N LEU A 169 12.25 14.00 27.06
CA LEU A 169 10.81 13.79 26.93
C LEU A 169 10.16 14.81 25.99
N HIS A 170 10.55 16.07 26.08
CA HIS A 170 10.07 17.12 25.20
C HIS A 170 10.40 16.84 23.72
N ASP A 171 11.61 16.35 23.43
CA ASP A 171 12.04 16.00 22.08
C ASP A 171 11.24 14.80 21.53
N ILE A 172 10.99 13.77 22.36
CA ILE A 172 10.11 12.63 21.99
C ILE A 172 8.69 13.11 21.66
N ILE A 173 8.13 14.02 22.47
CA ILE A 173 6.79 14.57 22.25
C ILE A 173 6.73 15.36 20.93
N ILE A 174 7.76 16.16 20.62
CA ILE A 174 7.84 16.88 19.35
C ILE A 174 7.88 15.88 18.19
N PHE A 175 8.73 14.85 18.27
CA PHE A 175 8.82 13.83 17.24
C PHE A 175 7.49 13.09 17.03
N HIS A 176 6.81 12.71 18.12
CA HIS A 176 5.48 12.10 18.06
C HIS A 176 4.44 13.01 17.41
N LYS A 177 4.42 14.32 17.73
CA LYS A 177 3.53 15.29 17.09
C LYS A 177 3.74 15.36 15.58
N ARG A 178 4.99 15.38 15.13
CA ARG A 178 5.31 15.37 13.68
C ARG A 178 4.78 14.09 13.01
N ILE A 179 4.92 12.94 13.64
CA ILE A 179 4.38 11.67 13.12
C ILE A 179 2.85 11.70 13.07
N LEU A 180 2.18 12.28 14.07
CA LEU A 180 0.72 12.46 14.05
C LEU A 180 0.26 13.37 12.90
N GLU A 181 0.99 14.45 12.62
CA GLU A 181 0.72 15.30 11.46
C GLU A 181 0.83 14.52 10.15
N LEU A 182 1.83 13.65 10.01
CA LEU A 182 1.93 12.74 8.86
C LEU A 182 0.76 11.77 8.79
N ALA A 183 0.31 11.21 9.92
CA ALA A 183 -0.85 10.33 9.95
C ALA A 183 -2.12 11.04 9.45
N VAL A 184 -2.31 12.31 9.81
CA VAL A 184 -3.41 13.13 9.30
C VAL A 184 -3.29 13.34 7.79
N ILE A 185 -2.10 13.65 7.28
CA ILE A 185 -1.86 13.81 5.83
C ILE A 185 -2.13 12.50 5.07
N VAL A 186 -1.70 11.36 5.61
CA VAL A 186 -1.96 10.02 5.07
C VAL A 186 -3.46 9.75 5.01
N ASN A 187 -4.18 10.01 6.10
CA ASN A 187 -5.63 9.88 6.15
C ASN A 187 -6.30 10.76 5.08
N ASP A 188 -5.90 12.03 4.97
CA ASP A 188 -6.43 12.94 3.95
C ASP A 188 -6.15 12.47 2.51
N LEU A 189 -5.00 11.83 2.27
CA LEU A 189 -4.60 11.35 0.95
C LEU A 189 -5.36 10.08 0.54
N PHE A 190 -5.49 9.13 1.47
CA PHE A 190 -5.90 7.76 1.13
C PHE A 190 -7.31 7.39 1.57
N THR A 191 -7.93 8.08 2.54
CA THR A 191 -9.24 7.67 3.09
C THR A 191 -10.35 7.61 2.06
N PHE A 192 -10.43 8.59 1.17
CA PHE A 192 -11.42 8.56 0.10
C PHE A 192 -11.18 7.41 -0.89
N THR A 193 -9.91 7.10 -1.17
CA THR A 193 -9.59 5.98 -2.06
C THR A 193 -9.88 4.64 -1.39
N ALA A 194 -9.51 4.47 -0.12
CA ALA A 194 -9.85 3.30 0.67
C ALA A 194 -11.37 3.09 0.76
N PHE A 195 -12.14 4.16 0.92
CA PHE A 195 -13.60 4.11 0.90
C PHE A 195 -14.14 3.59 -0.45
N ILE A 196 -13.61 4.10 -1.58
CA ILE A 196 -13.99 3.59 -2.91
C ILE A 196 -13.63 2.11 -3.02
N ASP A 197 -12.46 1.69 -2.56
CA ASP A 197 -11.97 0.31 -2.69
C ASP A 197 -12.85 -0.66 -1.91
N VAL A 198 -13.10 -0.36 -0.64
CA VAL A 198 -13.94 -1.18 0.24
C VAL A 198 -15.38 -1.22 -0.27
N SER A 199 -15.94 -0.09 -0.66
CA SER A 199 -17.32 -0.04 -1.19
C SER A 199 -17.45 -0.80 -2.50
N SER A 200 -16.48 -0.66 -3.41
CA SER A 200 -16.49 -1.40 -4.68
C SER A 200 -16.37 -2.90 -4.45
N PHE A 201 -15.49 -3.31 -3.53
CA PHE A 201 -15.31 -4.72 -3.18
C PHE A 201 -16.56 -5.29 -2.52
N ALA A 202 -17.21 -4.55 -1.63
CA ALA A 202 -18.47 -4.96 -1.01
C ALA A 202 -19.58 -5.15 -2.04
N ILE A 203 -19.69 -4.28 -3.04
CA ILE A 203 -20.66 -4.45 -4.15
C ILE A 203 -20.34 -5.71 -4.97
N ILE A 204 -19.07 -5.95 -5.28
CA ILE A 204 -18.65 -7.16 -6.00
C ILE A 204 -19.03 -8.41 -5.19
N LEU A 205 -18.72 -8.44 -3.90
CA LEU A 205 -19.10 -9.55 -3.02
C LEU A 205 -20.63 -9.71 -2.94
N ALA A 206 -21.39 -8.62 -2.88
CA ALA A 206 -22.86 -8.71 -2.83
C ALA A 206 -23.48 -9.21 -4.15
N LEU A 207 -22.81 -9.02 -5.28
CA LEU A 207 -23.29 -9.48 -6.59
C LEU A 207 -22.84 -10.91 -6.93
N TYR A 208 -21.70 -11.35 -6.41
CA TYR A 208 -21.05 -12.61 -6.81
C TYR A 208 -20.81 -13.60 -5.66
N GLY A 209 -21.05 -13.22 -4.40
CA GLY A 209 -20.99 -14.08 -3.21
C GLY A 209 -22.35 -14.55 -2.78
#